data_AF-A0A377W7C1-F1
#
_entry.id   AF-A0A377W7C1-F1
#
_cell.length_a   1.000
_cell.length_b   1.000
_cell.length_c   1.000
_cell.angle_alpha   90.00
_cell.angle_beta   90.00
_cell.angle_gamma   90.00
#
_symmetry.space_group_name_H-M   'P 1'
#
loop_
_entity.id
_entity.type
_entity.pdbx_description
1 polymer ?
#
loop_
_entity_poly.entity_id
_entity_poly.type
_entity_poly.pdbx_seq_one_letter_code
_entity_poly.pdbx_strand_id
1 'polypeptide(L)' 'MSSVKSLLFSHNHHLLSVKGCEAGLDVLAFEGDEALSQPFRYRIEFTSADHAISKEMMLMKGQPP' A
#
# COMPACT_ATOMS: atom_id res chain seq x y z
N MET A 1 11.87 -29.19 13.71
CA MET A 1 11.72 -28.19 12.64
C MET A 1 10.48 -27.37 12.96
N SER A 2 10.66 -26.15 13.46
CA SER A 2 9.55 -25.27 13.82
C SER A 2 8.84 -24.86 12.55
N SER A 3 7.62 -25.36 12.34
CA SER A 3 6.72 -24.82 11.34
C SER A 3 6.37 -23.42 11.81
N VAL A 4 7.15 -22.43 11.38
CA VAL A 4 6.73 -21.03 11.45
C VAL A 4 5.47 -20.98 10.60
N LYS A 5 4.30 -21.13 11.23
CA LYS A 5 3.06 -20.63 10.69
C LYS A 5 3.41 -19.18 10.39
N SER A 6 3.56 -18.86 9.10
CA SER A 6 3.71 -17.48 8.66
C SER A 6 2.56 -16.76 9.35
N LEU A 7 2.89 -16.01 10.39
CA LEU A 7 1.90 -15.29 11.16
C LEU A 7 1.40 -14.24 10.18
N LEU A 8 0.35 -14.59 9.45
CA LEU A 8 -0.44 -13.67 8.65
C LEU A 8 -1.14 -12.79 9.67
N PHE A 9 -0.37 -11.87 10.25
CA PHE A 9 -0.87 -10.75 11.01
C PHE A 9 -1.59 -9.85 10.00
N SER A 10 -2.83 -10.19 9.68
CA SER A 10 -3.75 -9.32 8.98
C SER A 10 -4.15 -8.20 9.94
N HIS A 11 -3.28 -7.21 10.13
CA HIS A 11 -3.62 -5.95 10.78
C HIS A 11 -4.34 -5.02 9.79
N ASN A 12 -5.46 -5.51 9.26
CA ASN A 12 -6.26 -4.90 8.20
C ASN A 12 -7.06 -3.67 8.72
N HIS A 13 -6.35 -2.71 9.32
CA HIS A 13 -6.92 -1.42 9.75
C HIS A 13 -6.62 -0.30 8.76
N HIS A 14 -5.70 -0.52 7.82
CA HIS A 14 -5.26 0.47 6.84
C HIS A 14 -5.86 0.13 5.49
N LEU A 15 -6.70 1.03 4.97
CA LEU A 15 -7.23 0.94 3.61
C LEU A 15 -6.31 1.74 2.67
N LEU A 16 -5.80 1.10 1.63
CA LEU A 16 -5.11 1.77 0.54
C LEU A 16 -6.07 1.92 -0.65
N SER A 17 -6.33 3.16 -1.05
CA SER A 17 -7.10 3.47 -2.26
C SER A 17 -6.29 4.40 -3.15
N VAL A 18 -6.19 4.05 -4.44
CA VAL A 18 -5.51 4.85 -5.46
C VAL A 18 -6.54 5.33 -6.47
N LYS A 19 -6.60 6.65 -6.70
CA LYS A 19 -7.61 7.27 -7.56
C LYS A 19 -7.55 6.67 -8.97
N GLY A 20 -8.66 6.10 -9.44
CA GLY A 20 -8.74 5.47 -10.77
C GLY A 20 -8.06 4.10 -10.88
N CYS A 21 -7.74 3.47 -9.75
CA CYS A 21 -7.35 2.06 -9.66
C CYS A 21 -8.47 1.29 -8.96
N GLU A 22 -9.06 0.31 -9.64
CA GLU A 22 -10.15 -0.53 -9.10
C GLU A 22 -9.64 -1.85 -8.50
N ALA A 23 -8.34 -2.12 -8.61
CA ALA A 23 -7.74 -3.31 -7.99
C ALA A 23 -7.93 -3.27 -6.47
N GLY A 24 -8.35 -4.40 -5.89
CA GLY A 24 -8.42 -4.54 -4.44
C GLY A 24 -7.01 -4.61 -3.85
N LEU A 25 -6.61 -3.59 -3.08
CA LEU A 25 -5.29 -3.49 -2.47
C LEU A 25 -5.40 -3.80 -0.98
N ASP A 26 -4.79 -4.91 -0.57
CA ASP A 26 -4.77 -5.35 0.82
C ASP A 26 -3.43 -4.98 1.47
N VAL A 27 -3.45 -4.21 2.55
CA VAL A 27 -2.23 -3.65 3.16
C VAL A 27 -1.56 -4.70 4.05
N LEU A 28 -0.29 -4.98 3.75
CA LEU A 28 0.56 -5.87 4.53
C LEU A 28 1.39 -5.11 5.58
N ALA A 29 1.98 -3.99 5.19
CA ALA A 29 2.81 -3.16 6.05
C ALA A 29 2.64 -1.68 5.70
N PHE A 30 2.71 -0.83 6.72
CA PHE A 30 2.59 0.62 6.60
C PHE A 30 3.60 1.28 7.54
N GLU A 31 4.52 2.06 6.98
CA GLU A 31 5.50 2.85 7.72
C GLU A 31 5.41 4.31 7.25
N GLY A 32 5.34 5.25 8.20
CA GLY A 32 5.26 6.69 7.93
C GLY A 32 6.41 7.45 8.56
N ASP A 33 6.93 8.42 7.80
CA ASP A 33 7.89 9.42 8.24
C ASP A 33 7.23 10.79 8.09
N GLU A 34 6.94 11.42 9.23
CA GLU A 34 6.24 12.69 9.33
C GLU A 34 6.93 13.59 10.37
N ALA A 35 7.20 14.83 9.99
CA ALA A 35 7.75 15.84 10.89
C ALA A 35 7.21 17.23 10.53
N LEU A 36 7.18 18.11 11.53
CA LEU A 36 6.72 19.49 11.33
C LEU A 36 7.58 20.20 10.29
N SER A 37 6.91 20.87 9.34
CA SER A 37 7.56 21.59 8.23
C SER A 37 8.43 20.70 7.32
N GLN A 38 8.20 19.39 7.31
CA GLN A 38 8.82 18.46 6.36
C GLN A 38 7.73 17.75 5.54
N PRO A 39 8.02 17.34 4.29
CA PRO A 39 7.10 16.50 3.54
C PRO A 39 6.95 15.14 4.23
N PHE A 40 5.73 14.61 4.22
CA PHE A 40 5.47 13.26 4.69
C PHE A 40 5.94 12.23 3.67
N ARG A 41 6.29 11.04 4.14
CA ARG A 41 6.58 9.87 3.29
C ARG A 41 6.00 8.61 3.90
N TYR A 42 5.22 7.88 3.11
CA TYR A 42 4.71 6.56 3.51
C TYR A 42 5.31 5.46 2.64
N ARG A 43 5.71 4.36 3.27
CA ARG A 43 6.08 3.10 2.64
C ARG A 43 4.97 2.11 2.92
N ILE A 44 4.27 1.69 1.87
CA ILE A 44 3.12 0.79 1.97
C ILE A 44 3.43 -0.45 1.15
N GLU A 45 3.46 -1.59 1.81
CA GLU A 45 3.47 -2.90 1.15
C GLU A 45 2.04 -3.41 1.09
N PHE A 46 1.63 -3.90 -0.08
CA PHE A 46 0.29 -4.42 -0.28
C PHE A 46 0.31 -5.64 -1.21
N THR A 47 -0.74 -6.44 -1.13
CA THR A 47 -1.06 -7.51 -2.07
C THR A 47 -2.33 -7.20 -2.83
N SER A 48 -2.50 -7.84 -3.97
CA SER A 48 -3.75 -7.78 -4.73
C SER A 48 -4.01 -9.12 -5.41
N ALA A 49 -5.29 -9.45 -5.58
CA ALA A 49 -5.71 -10.54 -6.45
C ALA A 49 -5.54 -10.17 -7.94
N ASP A 50 -5.48 -8.87 -8.25
CA ASP A 50 -5.20 -8.38 -9.60
C ASP A 50 -3.69 -8.32 -9.82
N HIS A 51 -3.19 -9.16 -10.74
CA HIS A 51 -1.78 -9.22 -11.10
C HIS A 51 -1.41 -8.25 -12.24
N ALA A 52 -2.39 -7.58 -12.86
CA ALA A 52 -2.22 -6.69 -14.01
C ALA A 52 -2.13 -5.21 -13.60
N ILE A 53 -1.69 -4.92 -12.39
CA ILE A 53 -1.50 -3.56 -11.89
C ILE A 53 -0.31 -2.91 -12.61
N SER A 54 -0.61 -1.93 -13.47
CA SER A 54 0.39 -1.16 -14.21
C SER A 54 0.89 0.06 -13.43
N LYS A 55 2.03 0.63 -13.85
CA LYS A 55 2.61 1.81 -13.19
C LYS A 55 1.72 3.04 -13.39
N GLU A 56 1.09 3.15 -14.55
CA GLU A 56 0.24 4.27 -14.96
C GLU A 56 -1.07 4.30 -14.15
N MET A 57 -1.52 3.14 -13.66
CA MET A 57 -2.65 3.05 -12.72
C MET A 57 -2.28 3.60 -11.34
N MET A 58 -1.02 3.48 -10.92
CA MET A 58 -0.56 3.77 -9.55
C MET A 58 0.06 5.16 -9.38
N LEU A 59 0.82 5.64 -10.37
CA LEU A 59 1.67 6.82 -10.23
C LEU A 59 0.96 8.13 -10.62
N MET A 60 1.36 9.23 -10.00
CA MET A 60 0.97 10.61 -10.35
C MET A 60 -0.54 10.92 -10.31
N LYS A 61 -1.35 10.11 -9.61
CA LYS A 61 -2.83 10.23 -9.62
C LYS A 61 -3.39 11.50 -8.96
N GLY A 62 -2.53 12.34 -8.37
CA GLY A 62 -2.89 13.61 -7.74
C GLY A 62 -2.13 14.83 -8.27
N GLN A 63 -1.26 14.67 -9.27
CA GLN A 63 -0.52 15.80 -9.82
C GLN A 63 -1.32 16.41 -10.99
N PRO A 64 -1.61 17.73 -10.97
CA PRO A 64 -2.12 18.41 -12.16
C PRO A 64 -1.08 18.32 -13.31
N PRO A 65 -1.54 18.37 -14.57
CA PRO A 65 -0.66 18.32 -15.74
C PRO A 65 0.35 19.48 -15.77
#